data_AF-A0A7K4S619-F1
#
_entry.id   AF-A0A7K4S619-F1
#
_cell.length_a   1.000
_cell.length_b   1.000
_cell.length_c   1.000
_cell.angle_alpha   90.00
_cell.angle_beta   90.00
_cell.angle_gamma   90.00
#
_symmetry.space_group_name_H-M   'P 1'
#
loop_
_entity.id
_entity.type
_entity.pdbx_description
1 polymer ?
#
loop_
_entity_poly.entity_id
_entity_poly.type
_entity_poly.pdbx_seq_one_letter_code
_entity_poly.pdbx_strand_id
1 'polypeptide(L)'
;KIWCTVALGLLLPFSCAHTDFFTSIGHMTDLIHTEKDLVVSLKDYIKAEESKLEQIKKWAEKLDQLTDTATKDPEGFLGHPVNAFKLMKRLNTEWGELENLVLKDMSDGFISNMTIQRQFFPNDEDQTGAAKALLRLQDTYNLDTDTLSRGNLPGVKHKSFLTAEDCFELGKIAYTEADYYHTELWMEQALKQLDEGEVSSADKVYILDYLSYAVYQQGDLPKAMALTRRLLELDPEHQRANGNMKYFEYIMAKEKEANKSSTDSEDQMEKETEVKKKDYLPERRKYEMLCRGEGLKMTPRRQKRLFCRYYDGNRNPRYILGPVKQEDEWDKPRIVRFLDIISDEEIETVKELAKPRLSRATVHDPETGKLTTAHYRVSKRVSPVFCLHLFLLHKHYVSLFQVANYGVGGQYEPHFDFARANEPDAFKELGTGNRIATWLFYMSDVSAGGATVFPEVGASVWPRKGTAVFWYNLFPSGEGDYSTRHAACPVLVGNKWVSNKWLHERGQEFRRPCTLSELE
;
A
#
# COMPACT_ATOMS: atom_id res chain seq x y z
N LYS A 1 -20.79 -42.78 36.25
CA LYS A 1 -22.02 -41.99 36.00
C LYS A 1 -21.64 -40.51 36.02
N ILE A 2 -22.06 -39.79 34.98
CA ILE A 2 -22.05 -38.34 34.76
C ILE A 2 -20.71 -37.75 34.26
N TRP A 3 -20.61 -37.72 32.93
CA TRP A 3 -19.82 -36.77 32.17
C TRP A 3 -20.50 -35.40 32.23
N CYS A 4 -19.76 -34.33 32.51
CA CYS A 4 -20.20 -32.95 32.23
C CYS A 4 -19.27 -32.37 31.16
N THR A 5 -19.69 -32.52 29.91
CA THR A 5 -19.17 -31.79 28.76
C THR A 5 -19.70 -30.35 28.82
N VAL A 6 -18.85 -29.40 29.18
CA VAL A 6 -19.12 -27.98 29.00
C VAL A 6 -18.79 -27.64 27.54
N ALA A 7 -19.82 -27.56 26.70
CA ALA A 7 -19.73 -26.99 25.37
C ALA A 7 -19.74 -25.45 25.53
N LEU A 8 -18.56 -24.82 25.57
CA LEU A 8 -18.45 -23.38 25.36
C LEU A 8 -18.58 -23.12 23.86
N GLY A 9 -19.80 -22.88 23.40
CA GLY A 9 -20.05 -22.26 22.11
C GLY A 9 -19.53 -20.83 22.16
N LEU A 10 -18.33 -20.61 21.60
CA LEU A 10 -17.83 -19.27 21.27
C LEU A 10 -18.71 -18.72 20.13
N LEU A 11 -19.82 -18.09 20.50
CA LEU A 11 -20.49 -17.09 19.65
C LEU A 11 -19.54 -15.90 19.57
N LEU A 12 -18.64 -15.92 18.58
CA LEU A 12 -17.89 -14.74 18.19
C LEU A 12 -18.89 -13.74 17.60
N PRO A 13 -19.00 -12.51 18.14
CA PRO A 13 -19.63 -11.45 17.39
C PRO A 13 -18.76 -11.24 16.15
N PHE A 14 -19.34 -11.42 14.96
CA PHE A 14 -18.82 -10.79 13.75
C PHE A 14 -18.96 -9.28 13.95
N SER A 15 -18.06 -8.70 14.72
CA SER A 15 -17.78 -7.27 14.64
C SER A 15 -17.28 -7.06 13.22
N CYS A 16 -18.04 -6.32 12.42
CA CYS A 16 -17.63 -5.83 11.12
C CYS A 16 -16.51 -4.80 11.34
N ALA A 17 -15.33 -5.29 11.72
CA ALA A 17 -14.14 -4.47 11.84
C ALA A 17 -13.72 -4.08 10.42
N HIS A 18 -13.67 -2.77 10.13
CA HIS A 18 -13.14 -2.26 8.88
C HIS A 18 -11.76 -2.88 8.63
N THR A 19 -11.63 -3.54 7.48
CA THR A 19 -10.43 -4.24 7.08
C THR A 19 -9.71 -3.37 6.07
N ASP A 20 -8.62 -2.71 6.48
CA ASP A 20 -7.79 -1.95 5.54
C ASP A 20 -7.23 -2.88 4.46
N PHE A 21 -7.74 -2.81 3.23
CA PHE A 21 -7.44 -3.80 2.18
C PHE A 21 -6.03 -3.62 1.64
N PHE A 22 -5.59 -2.38 1.45
CA PHE A 22 -4.28 -2.05 0.85
C PHE A 22 -3.08 -2.58 1.65
N THR A 23 -3.25 -2.86 2.94
CA THR A 23 -2.17 -3.31 3.82
C THR A 23 -1.86 -4.81 3.71
N SER A 24 -2.67 -5.62 3.01
CA SER A 24 -2.46 -7.07 2.84
C SER A 24 -2.92 -7.59 1.47
N ILE A 25 -2.00 -8.27 0.78
CA ILE A 25 -2.28 -8.98 -0.49
C ILE A 25 -3.26 -10.13 -0.31
N GLY A 26 -3.37 -10.69 0.90
CA GLY A 26 -4.32 -11.77 1.18
C GLY A 26 -5.76 -11.34 0.91
N HIS A 27 -6.17 -10.19 1.46
CA HIS A 27 -7.55 -9.68 1.27
C HIS A 27 -7.74 -9.10 -0.15
N MET A 28 -6.70 -8.52 -0.75
CA MET A 28 -6.77 -8.05 -2.15
C MET A 28 -6.99 -9.19 -3.14
N THR A 29 -6.52 -10.40 -2.83
CA THR A 29 -6.74 -11.58 -3.70
C THR A 29 -8.22 -11.92 -3.78
N ASP A 30 -8.96 -11.80 -2.66
CA ASP A 30 -10.40 -12.06 -2.63
C ASP A 30 -11.15 -11.03 -3.48
N LEU A 31 -10.76 -9.75 -3.41
CA LEU A 31 -11.35 -8.67 -4.22
C LEU A 31 -11.25 -8.93 -5.74
N ILE A 32 -10.13 -9.49 -6.22
CA ILE A 32 -9.97 -9.83 -7.64
C ILE A 32 -10.98 -10.90 -8.08
N HIS A 33 -11.27 -11.88 -7.23
CA HIS A 33 -12.27 -12.90 -7.53
C HIS A 33 -13.68 -12.30 -7.51
N THR A 34 -13.98 -11.43 -6.54
CA THR A 34 -15.25 -10.70 -6.48
C THR A 34 -15.48 -9.83 -7.72
N GLU A 35 -14.45 -9.09 -8.17
CA GLU A 35 -14.53 -8.29 -9.40
C GLU A 35 -14.82 -9.17 -10.62
N LYS A 36 -14.13 -10.31 -10.74
CA LYS A 36 -14.37 -11.27 -11.82
C LYS A 36 -15.82 -11.77 -11.84
N ASP A 37 -16.38 -12.08 -10.68
CA ASP A 37 -17.77 -12.53 -10.57
C ASP A 37 -18.77 -11.42 -10.92
N LEU A 38 -18.47 -10.16 -10.57
CA LEU A 38 -19.28 -9.00 -10.98
C LEU A 38 -19.21 -8.76 -12.49
N VAL A 39 -18.05 -8.98 -13.13
CA VAL A 39 -17.92 -8.91 -14.59
C VAL A 39 -18.77 -9.99 -15.28
N VAL A 40 -18.87 -11.19 -14.71
CA VAL A 40 -19.78 -12.23 -15.21
C VAL A 40 -21.23 -11.76 -15.09
N SER A 41 -21.62 -11.24 -13.92
CA SER A 41 -22.98 -10.71 -13.69
C SER A 41 -23.32 -9.53 -14.62
N LEU A 42 -22.36 -8.66 -14.92
CA LEU A 42 -22.50 -7.57 -15.88
C LEU A 42 -22.73 -8.10 -17.30
N LYS A 43 -22.02 -9.16 -17.71
CA LYS A 43 -22.23 -9.81 -19.02
C LYS A 43 -23.62 -10.43 -19.14
N ASP A 44 -24.14 -11.02 -18.07
CA ASP A 44 -25.50 -11.54 -18.04
C ASP A 44 -26.54 -10.44 -18.20
N TYR A 45 -26.35 -9.30 -17.52
CA TYR A 45 -27.16 -8.09 -17.73
C TYR A 45 -27.11 -7.60 -19.18
N ILE A 46 -25.92 -7.45 -19.76
CA ILE A 46 -25.75 -7.00 -21.16
C ILE A 46 -26.51 -7.93 -22.10
N LYS A 47 -26.34 -9.25 -21.95
CA LYS A 47 -27.03 -10.24 -22.79
C LYS A 47 -28.56 -10.15 -22.66
N ALA A 48 -29.05 -9.86 -21.46
CA ALA A 48 -30.48 -9.71 -21.19
C ALA A 48 -31.04 -8.44 -21.86
N GLU A 49 -30.31 -7.33 -21.81
CA GLU A 49 -30.66 -6.09 -22.53
C GLU A 49 -30.59 -6.26 -24.05
N GLU A 50 -29.56 -6.93 -24.58
CA GLU A 50 -29.46 -7.22 -26.02
C GLU A 50 -30.66 -8.04 -26.52
N SER A 51 -31.08 -9.06 -25.76
CA SER A 51 -32.26 -9.87 -26.08
C SER A 51 -33.56 -9.06 -26.04
N LYS A 52 -33.71 -8.17 -25.04
CA LYS A 52 -34.85 -7.25 -24.96
C LYS A 52 -34.84 -6.28 -26.14
N LEU A 53 -33.70 -5.68 -26.45
CA LEU A 53 -33.53 -4.73 -27.54
C LEU A 53 -33.83 -5.40 -28.89
N GLU A 54 -33.39 -6.63 -29.10
CA GLU A 54 -33.67 -7.39 -30.32
C GLU A 54 -35.17 -7.68 -30.49
N GLN A 55 -35.89 -7.98 -29.42
CA GLN A 55 -37.34 -8.12 -29.45
C GLN A 55 -38.04 -6.80 -29.81
N ILE A 56 -37.58 -5.68 -29.22
CA ILE A 56 -38.11 -4.35 -29.52
C ILE A 56 -37.84 -3.98 -30.98
N LYS A 57 -36.64 -4.24 -31.51
CA LYS A 57 -36.29 -4.00 -32.93
C LYS A 57 -37.22 -4.75 -33.88
N LYS A 58 -37.45 -6.04 -33.65
CA LYS A 58 -38.39 -6.85 -34.46
C LYS A 58 -39.82 -6.33 -34.38
N TRP A 59 -40.24 -5.86 -33.21
CA TRP A 59 -41.57 -5.28 -33.04
C TRP A 59 -41.69 -3.94 -33.79
N ALA A 60 -40.69 -3.09 -33.69
CA ALA A 60 -40.62 -1.82 -34.40
C ALA A 60 -40.67 -2.01 -35.92
N GLU A 61 -39.88 -2.92 -36.48
CA GLU A 61 -39.87 -3.24 -37.92
C GLU A 61 -41.24 -3.73 -38.41
N LYS A 62 -41.91 -4.59 -37.62
CA LYS A 62 -43.27 -5.05 -37.92
C LYS A 62 -44.27 -3.90 -37.89
N LEU A 63 -44.16 -2.98 -36.92
CA LEU A 63 -45.06 -1.83 -36.81
C LEU A 63 -44.86 -0.85 -37.98
N ASP A 64 -43.60 -0.61 -38.37
CA ASP A 64 -43.21 0.28 -39.47
C ASP A 64 -43.86 -0.14 -40.80
N GLN A 65 -43.74 -1.43 -41.16
CA GLN A 65 -44.39 -1.98 -42.36
C GLN A 65 -45.92 -1.84 -42.34
N LEU A 66 -46.54 -1.98 -41.15
CA LEU A 66 -47.98 -1.86 -40.99
C LEU A 66 -48.45 -0.40 -41.07
N THR A 67 -47.68 0.55 -40.55
CA THR A 67 -48.00 1.97 -40.62
C THR A 67 -47.81 2.53 -42.03
N ASP A 68 -46.80 2.08 -42.76
CA ASP A 68 -46.56 2.44 -44.16
C ASP A 68 -47.70 1.99 -45.08
N THR A 69 -48.27 0.83 -44.82
CA THR A 69 -49.40 0.31 -45.62
C THR A 69 -50.69 1.06 -45.29
N ALA A 70 -50.94 1.35 -44.01
CA ALA A 70 -52.16 2.01 -43.56
C ALA A 70 -52.24 3.51 -43.92
N THR A 71 -51.10 4.18 -44.06
CA THR A 71 -51.04 5.63 -44.38
C THR A 71 -51.16 5.94 -45.87
N LYS A 72 -50.93 4.96 -46.77
CA LYS A 72 -51.06 5.12 -48.23
C LYS A 72 -52.51 5.26 -48.71
N ASP A 73 -53.46 4.62 -48.04
CA ASP A 73 -54.90 4.74 -48.30
C ASP A 73 -55.71 4.50 -47.01
N PRO A 74 -55.86 5.51 -46.14
CA PRO A 74 -56.48 5.32 -44.83
C PRO A 74 -57.97 4.94 -44.89
N GLU A 75 -58.74 5.56 -45.79
CA GLU A 75 -60.18 5.29 -45.92
C GLU A 75 -60.44 3.90 -46.52
N GLY A 76 -59.72 3.50 -47.57
CA GLY A 76 -59.86 2.16 -48.14
C GLY A 76 -59.35 1.07 -47.20
N PHE A 77 -58.28 1.34 -46.44
CA PHE A 77 -57.76 0.41 -45.45
C PHE A 77 -58.75 0.19 -44.30
N LEU A 78 -59.33 1.25 -43.74
CA LEU A 78 -60.29 1.18 -42.63
C LEU A 78 -61.69 0.74 -43.06
N GLY A 79 -62.03 0.87 -44.34
CA GLY A 79 -63.28 0.35 -44.92
C GLY A 79 -63.42 -1.17 -44.84
N HIS A 80 -62.33 -1.91 -44.63
CA HIS A 80 -62.35 -3.36 -44.44
C HIS A 80 -62.45 -3.72 -42.93
N PRO A 81 -63.51 -4.41 -42.47
CA PRO A 81 -63.76 -4.67 -41.05
C PRO A 81 -62.60 -5.39 -40.30
N VAL A 82 -61.85 -6.26 -40.99
CA VAL A 82 -60.68 -6.94 -40.40
C VAL A 82 -59.56 -5.95 -40.08
N ASN A 83 -59.33 -4.96 -40.94
CA ASN A 83 -58.27 -3.97 -40.76
C ASN A 83 -58.63 -2.99 -39.64
N ALA A 84 -59.89 -2.57 -39.58
CA ALA A 84 -60.42 -1.76 -38.48
C ALA A 84 -60.24 -2.48 -37.13
N PHE A 85 -60.63 -3.76 -37.03
CA PHE A 85 -60.41 -4.57 -35.83
C PHE A 85 -58.91 -4.69 -35.48
N LYS A 86 -58.06 -4.98 -36.46
CA LYS A 86 -56.61 -5.12 -36.25
C LYS A 86 -55.97 -3.82 -35.76
N LEU A 87 -56.39 -2.66 -36.27
CA LEU A 87 -55.92 -1.36 -35.79
C LEU A 87 -56.38 -1.10 -34.36
N MET A 88 -57.66 -1.33 -34.04
CA MET A 88 -58.20 -1.14 -32.69
C MET A 88 -57.48 -2.05 -31.67
N LYS A 89 -57.27 -3.32 -32.00
CA LYS A 89 -56.48 -4.24 -31.16
C LYS A 89 -55.04 -3.75 -30.98
N ARG A 90 -54.41 -3.28 -32.07
CA ARG A 90 -53.02 -2.83 -32.01
C ARG A 90 -52.87 -1.63 -31.06
N LEU A 91 -53.70 -0.61 -31.21
CA LEU A 91 -53.65 0.59 -30.37
C LEU A 91 -54.08 0.32 -28.91
N ASN A 92 -55.07 -0.53 -28.69
CA ASN A 92 -55.58 -0.81 -27.34
C ASN A 92 -54.75 -1.84 -26.56
N THR A 93 -54.11 -2.79 -27.24
CA THR A 93 -53.46 -3.95 -26.59
C THR A 93 -51.99 -4.08 -26.96
N GLU A 94 -51.65 -4.17 -28.26
CA GLU A 94 -50.27 -4.45 -28.67
C GLU A 94 -49.30 -3.33 -28.27
N TRP A 95 -49.73 -2.06 -28.31
CA TRP A 95 -48.92 -0.94 -27.83
C TRP A 95 -48.69 -0.95 -26.31
N GLY A 96 -49.69 -1.36 -25.52
CA GLY A 96 -49.53 -1.53 -24.07
C GLY A 96 -48.61 -2.70 -23.70
N GLU A 97 -48.62 -3.79 -24.47
CA GLU A 97 -47.67 -4.89 -24.32
C GLU A 97 -46.23 -4.46 -24.67
N LEU A 98 -46.06 -3.64 -25.71
CA LEU A 98 -44.76 -3.07 -26.08
C LEU A 98 -44.24 -2.12 -24.99
N GLU A 99 -45.10 -1.24 -24.45
CA GLU A 99 -44.76 -0.35 -23.33
C GLU A 99 -44.27 -1.14 -22.12
N ASN A 100 -44.97 -2.22 -21.75
CA ASN A 100 -44.55 -3.10 -20.66
C ASN A 100 -43.18 -3.75 -20.91
N LEU A 101 -42.86 -4.14 -22.15
CA LEU A 101 -41.54 -4.67 -22.49
C LEU A 101 -40.46 -3.60 -22.40
N VAL A 102 -40.73 -2.37 -22.88
CA VAL A 102 -39.79 -1.25 -22.83
C VAL A 102 -39.46 -0.87 -21.38
N LEU A 103 -40.47 -0.79 -20.51
CA LEU A 103 -40.33 -0.44 -19.09
C LEU A 103 -39.72 -1.56 -18.24
N LYS A 104 -39.64 -2.79 -18.76
CA LYS A 104 -39.09 -3.92 -18.02
C LYS A 104 -37.62 -3.70 -17.69
N ASP A 105 -37.29 -3.60 -16.41
CA ASP A 105 -35.91 -3.52 -15.94
C ASP A 105 -35.21 -4.89 -16.05
N MET A 106 -34.05 -4.91 -16.69
CA MET A 106 -33.21 -6.11 -16.83
C MET A 106 -32.04 -6.09 -15.84
N SER A 107 -31.85 -5.00 -15.08
CA SER A 107 -30.68 -4.76 -14.23
C SER A 107 -30.79 -5.35 -12.82
N ASP A 108 -31.99 -5.71 -12.35
CA ASP A 108 -32.27 -6.17 -10.97
C ASP A 108 -31.27 -7.21 -10.44
N GLY A 109 -30.96 -8.25 -11.23
CA GLY A 109 -30.00 -9.28 -10.83
C GLY A 109 -28.58 -8.76 -10.66
N PHE A 110 -28.12 -7.88 -11.56
CA PHE A 110 -26.80 -7.26 -11.48
C PHE A 110 -26.74 -6.26 -10.33
N ILE A 111 -27.73 -5.38 -10.18
CA ILE A 111 -27.78 -4.36 -9.13
C ILE A 111 -27.85 -5.01 -7.74
N SER A 112 -28.64 -6.09 -7.59
CA SER A 112 -28.71 -6.85 -6.34
C SER A 112 -27.36 -7.47 -5.98
N ASN A 113 -26.69 -8.11 -6.94
CA ASN A 113 -25.37 -8.69 -6.71
C ASN A 113 -24.33 -7.60 -6.38
N MET A 114 -24.28 -6.52 -7.15
CA MET A 114 -23.40 -5.37 -6.90
C MET A 114 -23.60 -4.78 -5.50
N THR A 115 -24.86 -4.64 -5.06
CA THR A 115 -25.20 -4.09 -3.74
C THR A 115 -24.72 -4.99 -2.60
N ILE A 116 -24.80 -6.31 -2.75
CA ILE A 116 -24.28 -7.27 -1.78
C ILE A 116 -22.75 -7.21 -1.73
N GLN A 117 -22.09 -7.26 -2.90
CA GLN A 117 -20.62 -7.27 -2.97
C GLN A 117 -20.00 -5.95 -2.49
N ARG A 118 -20.69 -4.82 -2.70
CA ARG A 118 -20.21 -3.49 -2.30
C ARG A 118 -19.94 -3.37 -0.79
N GLN A 119 -20.57 -4.20 0.05
CA GLN A 119 -20.28 -4.23 1.49
C GLN A 119 -18.85 -4.69 1.81
N PHE A 120 -18.19 -5.36 0.88
CA PHE A 120 -16.82 -5.87 1.00
C PHE A 120 -15.82 -5.07 0.17
N PHE A 121 -16.24 -3.98 -0.47
CA PHE A 121 -15.37 -3.15 -1.29
C PHE A 121 -14.44 -2.27 -0.44
N PRO A 122 -13.27 -1.89 -0.97
CA PRO A 122 -12.46 -0.84 -0.37
C PRO A 122 -13.23 0.49 -0.37
N ASN A 123 -12.90 1.35 0.59
CA ASN A 123 -13.46 2.69 0.73
C ASN A 123 -12.44 3.79 0.34
N ASP A 124 -12.82 5.06 0.49
CA ASP A 124 -11.97 6.20 0.15
C ASP A 124 -10.65 6.25 0.97
N GLU A 125 -10.68 5.75 2.21
CA GLU A 125 -9.47 5.65 3.04
C GLU A 125 -8.50 4.59 2.51
N ASP A 126 -9.01 3.47 2.00
CA ASP A 126 -8.20 2.44 1.36
C ASP A 126 -7.54 2.96 0.07
N GLN A 127 -8.29 3.68 -0.75
CA GLN A 127 -7.77 4.29 -1.98
C GLN A 127 -6.68 5.32 -1.67
N THR A 128 -6.93 6.19 -0.69
CA THR A 128 -5.94 7.16 -0.21
C THR A 128 -4.71 6.46 0.38
N GLY A 129 -4.91 5.37 1.14
CA GLY A 129 -3.85 4.55 1.70
C GLY A 129 -2.97 3.91 0.62
N ALA A 130 -3.57 3.41 -0.46
CA ALA A 130 -2.88 2.86 -1.62
C ALA A 130 -2.08 3.93 -2.36
N ALA A 131 -2.65 5.11 -2.58
CA ALA A 131 -1.95 6.24 -3.18
C ALA A 131 -0.73 6.66 -2.34
N LYS A 132 -0.89 6.83 -1.03
CA LYS A 132 0.22 7.13 -0.10
C LYS A 132 1.29 6.02 -0.08
N ALA A 133 0.90 4.77 -0.29
CA ALA A 133 1.85 3.67 -0.42
C ALA A 133 2.68 3.79 -1.71
N LEU A 134 2.07 4.22 -2.82
CA LEU A 134 2.74 4.44 -4.09
C LEU A 134 3.73 5.61 -4.00
N LEU A 135 3.33 6.75 -3.43
CA LEU A 135 4.22 7.91 -3.22
C LEU A 135 5.43 7.54 -2.34
N ARG A 136 5.21 6.79 -1.26
CA ARG A 136 6.30 6.28 -0.42
C ARG A 136 7.28 5.38 -1.18
N LEU A 137 6.78 4.55 -2.08
CA LEU A 137 7.63 3.71 -2.93
C LEU A 137 8.43 4.55 -3.90
N GLN A 138 7.82 5.59 -4.46
CA GLN A 138 8.48 6.56 -5.32
C GLN A 138 9.68 7.20 -4.61
N ASP A 139 9.49 7.70 -3.40
CA ASP A 139 10.54 8.28 -2.57
C ASP A 139 11.63 7.28 -2.22
N THR A 140 11.22 6.16 -1.61
CA THR A 140 12.19 5.22 -1.02
C THR A 140 13.11 4.64 -2.10
N TYR A 141 12.55 4.36 -3.28
CA TYR A 141 13.26 3.71 -4.38
C TYR A 141 13.71 4.67 -5.49
N ASN A 142 13.56 5.99 -5.32
CA ASN A 142 13.87 7.01 -6.33
C ASN A 142 13.27 6.68 -7.71
N LEU A 143 11.99 6.34 -7.75
CA LEU A 143 11.31 5.95 -8.98
C LEU A 143 10.79 7.21 -9.69
N ASP A 144 11.00 7.30 -10.99
CA ASP A 144 10.40 8.36 -11.79
C ASP A 144 8.91 8.04 -12.09
N THR A 145 8.13 9.10 -12.29
CA THR A 145 6.68 9.00 -12.55
C THR A 145 6.37 8.28 -13.86
N ASP A 146 7.22 8.38 -14.88
CA ASP A 146 7.04 7.70 -16.16
C ASP A 146 7.27 6.17 -16.03
N THR A 147 8.26 5.75 -15.26
CA THR A 147 8.47 4.33 -14.90
C THR A 147 7.29 3.76 -14.13
N LEU A 148 6.78 4.50 -13.14
CA LEU A 148 5.61 4.07 -12.36
C LEU A 148 4.34 4.04 -13.21
N SER A 149 4.08 5.09 -14.01
CA SER A 149 2.88 5.19 -14.84
C SER A 149 2.85 4.15 -15.95
N ARG A 150 4.01 3.69 -16.44
CA ARG A 150 4.10 2.61 -17.44
C ARG A 150 4.18 1.21 -16.83
N GLY A 151 4.17 1.10 -15.50
CA GLY A 151 4.32 -0.17 -14.79
C GLY A 151 5.67 -0.85 -15.02
N ASN A 152 6.73 -0.09 -15.30
CA ASN A 152 8.07 -0.60 -15.62
C ASN A 152 8.91 -0.91 -14.37
N LEU A 153 8.33 -1.63 -13.41
CA LEU A 153 9.01 -1.98 -12.15
C LEU A 153 9.80 -3.30 -12.25
N PRO A 154 10.89 -3.46 -11.48
CA PRO A 154 11.67 -4.70 -11.47
C PRO A 154 10.84 -5.87 -10.94
N GLY A 155 10.93 -7.03 -11.61
CA GLY A 155 10.30 -8.27 -11.16
C GLY A 155 8.80 -8.42 -11.47
N VAL A 156 8.18 -7.46 -12.17
CA VAL A 156 6.77 -7.57 -12.58
C VAL A 156 6.62 -8.43 -13.84
N LYS A 157 5.66 -9.35 -13.82
CA LYS A 157 5.29 -10.18 -14.99
C LYS A 157 4.11 -9.59 -15.77
N HIS A 158 3.26 -8.83 -15.09
CA HIS A 158 2.08 -8.18 -15.64
C HIS A 158 2.23 -6.68 -15.44
N LYS A 159 1.98 -5.91 -16.51
CA LYS A 159 2.07 -4.45 -16.48
C LYS A 159 0.67 -3.85 -16.53
N SER A 160 0.46 -2.83 -15.73
CA SER A 160 -0.67 -1.91 -15.83
C SER A 160 -0.13 -0.53 -16.11
N PHE A 161 -0.96 0.31 -16.72
CA PHE A 161 -0.64 1.70 -17.01
C PHE A 161 -1.53 2.60 -16.16
N LEU A 162 -0.98 3.70 -15.67
CA LEU A 162 -1.74 4.79 -15.04
C LEU A 162 -2.16 5.76 -16.14
N THR A 163 -3.46 6.06 -16.18
CA THR A 163 -4.05 7.07 -17.05
C THR A 163 -3.71 8.48 -16.57
N ALA A 164 -4.01 9.49 -17.38
CA ALA A 164 -3.87 10.89 -17.01
C ALA A 164 -4.77 11.25 -15.81
N GLU A 165 -5.94 10.59 -15.69
CA GLU A 165 -6.85 10.73 -14.54
C GLU A 165 -6.24 10.13 -13.27
N ASP A 166 -5.63 8.94 -13.37
CA ASP A 166 -4.94 8.33 -12.23
C ASP A 166 -3.78 9.20 -11.73
N CYS A 167 -2.99 9.76 -12.65
CA CYS A 167 -1.89 10.67 -12.33
C CYS A 167 -2.40 11.95 -11.66
N PHE A 168 -3.52 12.50 -12.17
CA PHE A 168 -4.16 13.67 -11.56
C PHE A 168 -4.64 13.40 -10.14
N GLU A 169 -5.28 12.26 -9.88
CA GLU A 169 -5.74 11.88 -8.55
C GLU A 169 -4.57 11.65 -7.57
N LEU A 170 -3.48 11.00 -8.00
CA LEU A 170 -2.26 10.88 -7.19
C LEU A 170 -1.69 12.26 -6.80
N GLY A 171 -1.63 13.18 -7.76
CA GLY A 171 -1.18 14.55 -7.53
C GLY A 171 -2.07 15.32 -6.54
N LYS A 172 -3.39 15.13 -6.61
CA LYS A 172 -4.36 15.73 -5.65
C LYS A 172 -4.19 15.17 -4.24
N ILE A 173 -4.00 13.87 -4.10
CA ILE A 173 -3.75 13.24 -2.79
C ILE A 173 -2.46 13.80 -2.19
N ALA A 174 -1.38 13.91 -2.96
CA ALA A 174 -0.15 14.57 -2.51
C ALA A 174 -0.39 16.05 -2.10
N TYR A 175 -1.20 16.78 -2.87
CA TYR A 175 -1.50 18.18 -2.61
C TYR A 175 -2.22 18.37 -1.27
N THR A 176 -3.18 17.50 -0.95
CA THR A 176 -3.92 17.56 0.33
C THR A 176 -3.02 17.37 1.57
N GLU A 177 -1.87 16.73 1.41
CA GLU A 177 -0.88 16.52 2.47
C GLU A 177 0.21 17.62 2.48
N ALA A 178 0.04 18.66 1.66
CA ALA A 178 1.03 19.71 1.40
C ALA A 178 2.40 19.13 0.96
N ASP A 179 2.35 18.06 0.17
CA ASP A 179 3.49 17.49 -0.53
C ASP A 179 3.53 18.02 -1.97
N TYR A 180 3.98 19.27 -2.08
CA TYR A 180 3.98 19.98 -3.36
C TYR A 180 4.97 19.39 -4.36
N TYR A 181 6.03 18.73 -3.89
CA TYR A 181 7.00 18.05 -4.74
C TYR A 181 6.34 16.90 -5.51
N HIS A 182 5.63 15.99 -4.83
CA HIS A 182 4.90 14.93 -5.52
C HIS A 182 3.71 15.44 -6.32
N THR A 183 3.03 16.50 -5.86
CA THR A 183 2.00 17.15 -6.67
C THR A 183 2.57 17.60 -8.00
N GLU A 184 3.71 18.29 -8.02
CA GLU A 184 4.35 18.74 -9.25
C GLU A 184 4.64 17.56 -10.19
N LEU A 185 5.34 16.53 -9.69
CA LEU A 185 5.73 15.38 -10.51
C LEU A 185 4.53 14.66 -11.16
N TRP A 186 3.45 14.43 -10.40
CA TRP A 186 2.29 13.70 -10.89
C TRP A 186 1.37 14.54 -11.78
N MET A 187 1.24 15.84 -11.49
CA MET A 187 0.49 16.77 -12.36
C MET A 187 1.21 16.98 -13.69
N GLU A 188 2.54 17.05 -13.70
CA GLU A 188 3.33 17.11 -14.93
C GLU A 188 3.19 15.83 -15.75
N GLN A 189 3.22 14.66 -15.10
CA GLN A 189 3.00 13.38 -15.78
C GLN A 189 1.59 13.29 -16.39
N ALA A 190 0.56 13.77 -15.69
CA ALA A 190 -0.80 13.86 -16.21
C ALA A 190 -0.88 14.78 -17.43
N LEU A 191 -0.31 15.99 -17.36
CA LEU A 191 -0.28 16.91 -18.50
C LEU A 191 0.48 16.33 -19.70
N LYS A 192 1.61 15.68 -19.45
CA LYS A 192 2.42 15.02 -20.49
C LYS A 192 1.58 13.99 -21.24
N GLN A 193 0.85 13.12 -20.54
CA GLN A 193 -0.03 12.12 -21.14
C GLN A 193 -1.16 12.77 -21.99
N LEU A 194 -1.77 13.84 -21.49
CA LEU A 194 -2.80 14.58 -22.23
C LEU A 194 -2.24 15.37 -23.42
N ASP A 195 -0.97 15.77 -23.38
CA ASP A 195 -0.28 16.44 -24.49
C ASP A 195 0.16 15.43 -25.56
N GLU A 196 0.45 14.19 -25.17
CA GLU A 196 0.69 13.05 -26.06
C GLU A 196 -0.60 12.52 -26.73
N GLY A 197 -1.76 13.04 -26.36
CA GLY A 197 -3.05 12.77 -27.02
C GLY A 197 -3.93 11.71 -26.34
N GLU A 198 -3.68 11.40 -25.07
CA GLU A 198 -4.55 10.50 -24.30
C GLU A 198 -5.97 11.07 -24.17
N VAL A 199 -6.98 10.27 -24.48
CA VAL A 199 -8.40 10.63 -24.26
C VAL A 199 -8.73 10.35 -22.80
N SER A 200 -8.92 11.41 -22.02
CA SER A 200 -9.21 11.34 -20.59
C SER A 200 -10.31 12.34 -20.20
N SER A 201 -10.98 12.05 -19.07
CA SER A 201 -11.93 12.93 -18.40
C SER A 201 -11.24 14.08 -17.65
N ALA A 202 -9.93 13.98 -17.41
CA ALA A 202 -9.16 14.93 -16.62
C ALA A 202 -9.03 16.28 -17.34
N ASP A 203 -9.42 17.35 -16.66
CA ASP A 203 -9.43 18.70 -17.22
C ASP A 203 -8.05 19.38 -17.05
N LYS A 204 -7.45 19.77 -18.18
CA LYS A 204 -6.15 20.46 -18.24
C LYS A 204 -6.13 21.75 -17.42
N VAL A 205 -7.24 22.49 -17.33
CA VAL A 205 -7.32 23.74 -16.57
C VAL A 205 -7.12 23.46 -15.08
N TYR A 206 -7.80 22.45 -14.53
CA TYR A 206 -7.64 22.06 -13.13
C TYR A 206 -6.23 21.54 -12.84
N ILE A 207 -5.67 20.71 -13.72
CA ILE A 207 -4.30 20.20 -13.55
C ILE A 207 -3.30 21.36 -13.47
N LEU A 208 -3.41 22.33 -14.39
CA LEU A 208 -2.54 23.52 -14.40
C LEU A 208 -2.74 24.41 -13.17
N ASP A 209 -3.96 24.50 -12.62
CA ASP A 209 -4.22 25.27 -11.40
C ASP A 209 -3.46 24.69 -10.20
N TYR A 210 -3.62 23.39 -9.95
CA TYR A 210 -2.88 22.69 -8.89
C TYR A 210 -1.36 22.74 -9.10
N LEU A 211 -0.91 22.47 -10.34
CA LEU A 211 0.50 22.45 -10.67
C LEU A 211 1.16 23.83 -10.49
N SER A 212 0.54 24.90 -10.99
CA SER A 212 1.10 26.26 -10.87
C SER A 212 1.23 26.69 -9.41
N TYR A 213 0.29 26.32 -8.55
CA TYR A 213 0.39 26.57 -7.11
C TYR A 213 1.48 25.73 -6.46
N ALA A 214 1.56 24.43 -6.75
CA ALA A 214 2.57 23.54 -6.16
C ALA A 214 4.00 23.98 -6.52
N VAL A 215 4.22 24.39 -7.77
CA VAL A 215 5.49 24.94 -8.26
C VAL A 215 5.82 26.26 -7.58
N TYR A 216 4.84 27.14 -7.41
CA TYR A 216 5.02 28.39 -6.66
C TYR A 216 5.40 28.15 -5.20
N GLN A 217 4.76 27.21 -4.51
CA GLN A 217 5.09 26.86 -3.11
C GLN A 217 6.51 26.32 -2.94
N GLN A 218 7.08 25.73 -4.00
CA GLN A 218 8.46 25.26 -4.02
C GLN A 218 9.47 26.37 -4.37
N GLY A 219 9.00 27.57 -4.74
CA GLY A 219 9.83 28.74 -4.99
C GLY A 219 10.22 28.98 -6.45
N ASP A 220 9.76 28.16 -7.41
CA ASP A 220 10.02 28.37 -8.84
C ASP A 220 8.97 29.31 -9.45
N LEU A 221 9.13 30.61 -9.17
CA LEU A 221 8.23 31.65 -9.67
C LEU A 221 8.18 31.73 -11.21
N PRO A 222 9.29 31.67 -11.96
CA PRO A 222 9.25 31.68 -13.42
C PRO A 222 8.42 30.54 -14.02
N LYS A 223 8.58 29.32 -13.50
CA LYS A 223 7.81 28.15 -13.97
C LYS A 223 6.33 28.28 -13.61
N ALA A 224 6.01 28.71 -12.37
CA ALA A 224 4.64 28.97 -11.96
C ALA A 224 3.94 29.97 -12.89
N MET A 225 4.59 31.08 -13.24
CA MET A 225 4.05 32.07 -14.19
C MET A 225 3.83 31.48 -15.59
N ALA A 226 4.77 30.69 -16.10
CA ALA A 226 4.62 30.05 -17.41
C ALA A 226 3.40 29.11 -17.44
N LEU A 227 3.21 28.32 -16.38
CA LEU A 227 2.05 27.44 -16.22
C LEU A 227 0.74 28.22 -16.09
N THR A 228 0.72 29.33 -15.35
CA THR A 228 -0.48 30.18 -15.24
C THR A 228 -0.81 30.86 -16.58
N ARG A 229 0.17 31.24 -17.40
CA ARG A 229 -0.09 31.73 -18.77
C ARG A 229 -0.74 30.65 -19.62
N ARG A 230 -0.19 29.43 -19.59
CA ARG A 230 -0.75 28.28 -20.29
C ARG A 230 -2.19 27.97 -19.84
N LEU A 231 -2.50 28.15 -18.56
CA LEU A 231 -3.86 28.03 -18.04
C LEU A 231 -4.78 29.11 -18.65
N LEU A 232 -4.37 30.37 -18.64
CA LEU A 232 -5.15 31.48 -19.20
C LEU A 232 -5.32 31.43 -20.72
N GLU A 233 -4.44 30.74 -21.45
CA GLU A 233 -4.63 30.44 -22.88
C GLU A 233 -5.81 29.47 -23.11
N LEU A 234 -6.10 28.59 -22.15
CA LEU A 234 -7.22 27.64 -22.20
C LEU A 234 -8.50 28.25 -21.64
N ASP A 235 -8.42 28.98 -20.53
CA ASP A 235 -9.52 29.68 -19.89
C ASP A 235 -9.13 31.12 -19.49
N PRO A 236 -9.33 32.10 -20.40
CA PRO A 236 -8.98 33.50 -20.15
C PRO A 236 -9.74 34.14 -18.97
N GLU A 237 -10.95 33.63 -18.66
CA GLU A 237 -11.82 34.17 -17.61
C GLU A 237 -11.55 33.53 -16.23
N HIS A 238 -10.56 32.64 -16.13
CA HIS A 238 -10.23 31.97 -14.88
C HIS A 238 -9.78 32.95 -13.78
N GLN A 239 -10.67 33.22 -12.83
CA GLN A 239 -10.51 34.30 -11.83
C GLN A 239 -9.24 34.12 -10.98
N ARG A 240 -8.96 32.89 -10.52
CA ARG A 240 -7.82 32.59 -9.66
C ARG A 240 -6.50 32.74 -10.41
N ALA A 241 -6.44 32.29 -11.66
CA ALA A 241 -5.22 32.39 -12.47
C ALA A 241 -4.89 33.85 -12.81
N ASN A 242 -5.90 34.66 -13.12
CA ASN A 242 -5.75 36.11 -13.32
C ASN A 242 -5.23 36.81 -12.05
N GLY A 243 -5.73 36.42 -10.86
CA GLY A 243 -5.23 36.91 -9.58
C GLY A 243 -3.79 36.49 -9.30
N ASN A 244 -3.48 35.20 -9.46
CA ASN A 244 -2.14 34.64 -9.27
C ASN A 244 -1.12 35.29 -10.22
N MET A 245 -1.47 35.53 -11.49
CA MET A 245 -0.57 36.18 -12.45
C MET A 245 -0.13 37.57 -11.99
N LYS A 246 -1.09 38.42 -11.59
CA LYS A 246 -0.80 39.77 -11.07
C LYS A 246 0.07 39.72 -9.83
N TYR A 247 -0.19 38.75 -8.94
CA TYR A 247 0.57 38.55 -7.73
C TYR A 247 2.01 38.11 -8.02
N PHE A 248 2.20 37.17 -8.94
CA PHE A 248 3.52 36.71 -9.36
C PHE A 248 4.33 37.82 -10.04
N GLU A 249 3.70 38.63 -10.92
CA GLU A 249 4.33 39.81 -11.53
C GLU A 249 4.79 40.82 -10.48
N TYR A 250 3.98 41.06 -9.46
CA TYR A 250 4.32 41.95 -8.36
C TYR A 250 5.54 41.46 -7.55
N ILE A 251 5.58 40.17 -7.18
CA ILE A 251 6.73 39.59 -6.48
C ILE A 251 7.99 39.72 -7.34
N MET A 252 7.91 39.35 -8.62
CA MET A 252 9.07 39.37 -9.51
C MET A 252 9.61 40.79 -9.73
N ALA A 253 8.74 41.80 -9.78
CA ALA A 253 9.14 43.20 -9.85
C ALA A 253 9.88 43.65 -8.58
N LYS A 254 9.36 43.26 -7.40
CA LYS A 254 9.98 43.57 -6.11
C LYS A 254 11.36 42.93 -5.95
N GLU A 255 11.52 41.68 -6.39
CA GLU A 255 12.83 41.00 -6.37
C GLU A 255 13.85 41.67 -7.31
N LYS A 256 13.41 42.13 -8.49
CA LYS A 256 14.27 42.90 -9.41
C LYS A 256 14.70 44.25 -8.83
N GLU A 257 13.83 44.92 -8.07
CA GLU A 257 14.18 46.16 -7.37
C GLU A 257 15.15 45.91 -6.21
N ALA A 258 14.94 44.84 -5.44
CA ALA A 258 15.85 44.43 -4.38
C ALA A 258 17.26 44.10 -4.93
N ASN A 259 17.34 43.31 -6.00
CA ASN A 259 18.61 42.95 -6.64
C ASN A 259 19.31 44.13 -7.33
N LYS A 260 18.57 45.18 -7.73
CA LYS A 260 19.17 46.44 -8.22
C LYS A 260 19.76 47.28 -7.11
N SER A 261 19.26 47.17 -5.88
CA SER A 261 19.79 47.89 -4.71
C SER A 261 21.00 47.21 -4.04
N SER A 262 21.30 45.95 -4.39
CA SER A 262 22.38 45.14 -3.83
C SER A 262 23.62 45.06 -4.75
N THR A 263 24.06 46.18 -5.31
CA THR A 263 25.27 46.26 -6.17
C THR A 263 26.56 46.59 -5.43
N ASP A 264 26.61 46.46 -4.11
CA ASP A 264 27.84 46.61 -3.30
C ASP A 264 27.87 45.56 -2.17
N SER A 265 28.07 44.29 -2.51
CA SER A 265 28.80 43.29 -1.72
C SER A 265 28.74 41.92 -2.42
N GLU A 266 29.88 41.51 -2.99
CA GLU A 266 30.15 40.12 -3.33
C GLU A 266 30.25 39.32 -2.03
N ASP A 267 29.13 38.77 -1.57
CA ASP A 267 29.11 37.57 -0.74
C ASP A 267 28.02 36.66 -1.30
N GLN A 268 28.41 35.84 -2.27
CA GLN A 268 27.64 34.68 -2.70
C GLN A 268 27.64 33.65 -1.57
N MET A 269 26.80 33.87 -0.57
CA MET A 269 26.31 32.79 0.25
C MET A 269 25.09 32.23 -0.48
N GLU A 270 25.27 31.08 -1.13
CA GLU A 270 24.16 30.23 -1.61
C GLU A 270 23.17 30.07 -0.45
N LYS A 271 22.13 30.91 -0.44
CA LYS A 271 20.90 30.60 0.29
C LYS A 271 20.21 29.53 -0.53
N GLU A 272 20.67 28.30 -0.38
CA GLU A 272 19.78 27.15 -0.48
C GLU A 272 18.64 27.44 0.51
N THR A 273 17.55 27.98 -0.02
CA THR A 273 16.27 28.03 0.66
C THR A 273 15.71 26.61 0.70
N GLU A 274 16.47 25.68 1.30
CA GLU A 274 15.88 24.50 1.89
C GLU A 274 15.00 25.01 3.03
N VAL A 275 13.73 25.26 2.73
CA VAL A 275 12.67 25.07 3.71
C VAL A 275 12.67 23.56 4.01
N LYS A 276 13.70 23.10 4.72
CA LYS A 276 13.77 21.76 5.28
C LYS A 276 12.65 21.71 6.30
N LYS A 277 11.46 21.27 5.86
CA LYS A 277 10.46 20.66 6.74
C LYS A 277 11.28 19.76 7.65
N LYS A 278 11.28 20.06 8.95
CA LYS A 278 12.09 19.38 9.95
C LYS A 278 11.68 17.91 9.90
N ASP A 279 12.46 17.09 9.21
CA ASP A 279 12.10 15.71 8.95
C ASP A 279 12.03 14.99 10.31
N TYR A 280 10.89 14.34 10.58
CA TYR A 280 10.69 13.65 11.86
C TYR A 280 11.57 12.41 11.97
N LEU A 281 12.12 11.94 10.85
CA LEU A 281 13.07 10.84 10.78
C LEU A 281 14.45 11.35 10.31
N PRO A 282 15.34 11.74 11.24
CA PRO A 282 16.66 12.30 10.90
C PRO A 282 17.51 11.37 10.02
N GLU A 283 17.34 10.06 10.18
CA GLU A 283 18.05 9.03 9.41
C GLU A 283 17.35 8.61 8.11
N ARG A 284 16.28 9.29 7.66
CA ARG A 284 15.49 8.92 6.47
C ARG A 284 16.37 8.64 5.25
N ARG A 285 17.29 9.56 4.93
CA ARG A 285 18.18 9.41 3.77
C ARG A 285 19.01 8.13 3.83
N LYS A 286 19.58 7.78 5.00
CA LYS A 286 20.35 6.54 5.19
C LYS A 286 19.44 5.31 5.06
N TYR A 287 18.25 5.38 5.64
CA TYR A 287 17.24 4.32 5.57
C TYR A 287 16.85 4.01 4.11
N GLU A 288 16.52 5.03 3.32
CA GLU A 288 16.10 4.85 1.92
C GLU A 288 17.25 4.34 1.04
N MET A 289 18.47 4.87 1.22
CA MET A 289 19.68 4.35 0.57
C MET A 289 19.86 2.85 0.82
N LEU A 290 19.67 2.39 2.05
CA LEU A 290 19.75 0.97 2.39
C LEU A 290 18.64 0.15 1.72
N CYS A 291 17.43 0.69 1.65
CA CYS A 291 16.33 0.04 0.94
C CYS A 291 16.63 -0.13 -0.56
N ARG A 292 17.37 0.80 -1.17
CA ARG A 292 17.87 0.69 -2.55
C ARG A 292 19.08 -0.23 -2.72
N GLY A 293 19.64 -0.76 -1.63
CA GLY A 293 20.86 -1.56 -1.66
C GLY A 293 22.15 -0.75 -1.82
N GLU A 294 22.09 0.56 -1.57
CA GLU A 294 23.23 1.51 -1.59
C GLU A 294 24.01 1.52 -0.26
N GLY A 295 23.79 0.53 0.60
CA GLY A 295 24.42 0.41 1.91
C GLY A 295 25.93 0.16 1.88
N LEU A 296 26.51 0.10 3.07
CA LEU A 296 27.90 -0.29 3.26
C LEU A 296 28.08 -1.73 2.81
N LYS A 297 28.69 -1.91 1.63
CA LYS A 297 29.03 -3.24 1.13
C LYS A 297 30.15 -3.84 1.96
N MET A 298 30.05 -5.12 2.26
CA MET A 298 31.17 -5.83 2.89
C MET A 298 32.43 -5.71 2.04
N THR A 299 33.58 -5.51 2.70
CA THR A 299 34.86 -5.49 1.99
C THR A 299 35.10 -6.82 1.28
N PRO A 300 35.76 -6.85 0.10
CA PRO A 300 36.04 -8.10 -0.62
C PRO A 300 36.78 -9.13 0.23
N ARG A 301 37.67 -8.67 1.12
CA ARG A 301 38.39 -9.52 2.09
C ARG A 301 37.43 -10.24 3.04
N ARG A 302 36.33 -9.60 3.42
CA ARG A 302 35.33 -10.15 4.34
C ARG A 302 34.27 -10.97 3.63
N GLN A 303 33.87 -10.58 2.42
CA GLN A 303 33.01 -11.41 1.58
C GLN A 303 33.64 -12.80 1.33
N LYS A 304 34.98 -12.87 1.18
CA LYS A 304 35.73 -14.14 1.13
C LYS A 304 35.73 -14.95 2.43
N ARG A 305 35.41 -14.32 3.57
CA ARG A 305 35.29 -14.97 4.89
C ARG A 305 33.84 -15.28 5.26
N LEU A 306 32.86 -14.95 4.42
CA LEU A 306 31.49 -15.45 4.59
C LEU A 306 31.51 -16.94 4.25
N PHE A 307 31.48 -17.79 5.28
CA PHE A 307 31.37 -19.23 5.12
C PHE A 307 30.03 -19.70 5.68
N CYS A 308 29.25 -20.38 4.85
CA CYS A 308 28.13 -21.19 5.33
C CYS A 308 28.70 -22.26 6.26
N ARG A 309 28.22 -22.32 7.50
CA ARG A 309 28.61 -23.33 8.47
C ARG A 309 27.43 -24.18 8.90
N TYR A 310 27.72 -25.44 9.17
CA TYR A 310 26.83 -26.33 9.91
C TYR A 310 27.06 -26.06 11.40
N TYR A 311 26.08 -25.45 12.05
CA TYR A 311 26.13 -25.09 13.46
C TYR A 311 25.38 -26.12 14.29
N ASP A 312 26.08 -26.67 15.28
CA ASP A 312 25.58 -27.73 16.17
C ASP A 312 24.96 -27.20 17.47
N GLY A 313 24.76 -25.88 17.58
CA GLY A 313 24.13 -25.29 18.77
C GLY A 313 24.98 -25.38 20.03
N ASN A 314 26.32 -25.34 19.91
CA ASN A 314 27.25 -25.63 20.99
C ASN A 314 27.04 -27.05 21.55
N ARG A 315 27.11 -28.05 20.65
CA ARG A 315 26.88 -29.47 20.96
C ARG A 315 25.47 -29.77 21.49
N ASN A 316 24.46 -29.05 21.00
CA ASN A 316 23.07 -29.40 21.27
C ASN A 316 22.77 -30.78 20.64
N PRO A 317 22.29 -31.77 21.40
CA PRO A 317 22.10 -33.14 20.89
C PRO A 317 21.27 -33.22 19.60
N ARG A 318 20.29 -32.34 19.43
CA ARG A 318 19.46 -32.27 18.22
C ARG A 318 20.24 -31.75 17.01
N TYR A 319 21.04 -30.71 17.20
CA TYR A 319 21.80 -30.07 16.13
C TYR A 319 23.15 -30.73 15.85
N ILE A 320 23.60 -31.67 16.69
CA ILE A 320 24.69 -32.58 16.33
C ILE A 320 24.24 -33.54 15.21
N LEU A 321 23.02 -34.08 15.31
CA LEU A 321 22.48 -35.04 14.33
C LEU A 321 21.95 -34.36 13.06
N GLY A 322 21.39 -33.16 13.21
CA GLY A 322 20.91 -32.33 12.11
C GLY A 322 21.36 -30.89 12.29
N PRO A 323 22.60 -30.54 11.92
CA PRO A 323 23.13 -29.21 12.14
C PRO A 323 22.43 -28.16 11.29
N VAL A 324 22.26 -26.97 11.87
CA VAL A 324 21.60 -25.86 11.19
C VAL A 324 22.58 -25.17 10.27
N LYS A 325 22.14 -24.84 9.06
CA LYS A 325 22.91 -24.04 8.11
C LYS A 325 22.90 -22.58 8.57
N GLN A 326 24.07 -22.00 8.78
CA GLN A 326 24.23 -20.64 9.30
C GLN A 326 25.18 -19.82 8.41
N GLU A 327 24.86 -18.56 8.23
CA GLU A 327 25.65 -17.55 7.50
C GLU A 327 25.74 -16.26 8.33
N ASP A 328 26.87 -15.57 8.30
CA ASP A 328 27.04 -14.28 8.96
C ASP A 328 26.61 -13.15 8.00
N GLU A 329 25.61 -12.35 8.38
CA GLU A 329 25.12 -11.21 7.59
C GLU A 329 25.82 -9.90 7.98
N TRP A 330 26.30 -9.80 9.23
CA TRP A 330 27.03 -8.63 9.72
C TRP A 330 27.84 -8.97 10.99
N ASP A 331 28.92 -8.23 11.24
CA ASP A 331 29.88 -8.53 12.33
C ASP A 331 29.49 -7.80 13.62
N LYS A 332 29.22 -6.49 13.52
CA LYS A 332 28.93 -5.60 14.66
C LYS A 332 27.81 -4.62 14.28
N PRO A 333 26.60 -4.75 14.83
CA PRO A 333 26.17 -5.84 15.72
C PRO A 333 26.22 -7.17 14.95
N ARG A 334 26.38 -8.28 15.67
CA ARG A 334 26.44 -9.58 15.01
C ARG A 334 25.05 -9.95 14.51
N ILE A 335 24.90 -10.00 13.18
CA ILE A 335 23.66 -10.40 12.50
C ILE A 335 23.95 -11.72 11.80
N VAL A 336 23.10 -12.71 12.05
CA VAL A 336 23.27 -14.07 11.57
C VAL A 336 22.01 -14.52 10.83
N ARG A 337 22.17 -15.14 9.66
CA ARG A 337 21.10 -15.86 8.98
C ARG A 337 21.19 -17.36 9.25
N PHE A 338 20.05 -17.96 9.53
CA PHE A 338 19.85 -19.40 9.53
C PHE A 338 19.04 -19.78 8.29
N LEU A 339 19.54 -20.75 7.53
CA LEU A 339 18.93 -21.23 6.29
C LEU A 339 18.12 -22.50 6.57
N ASP A 340 17.01 -22.65 5.85
CA ASP A 340 16.11 -23.82 5.89
C ASP A 340 15.65 -24.17 7.33
N ILE A 341 15.43 -23.15 8.16
CA ILE A 341 15.12 -23.31 9.59
C ILE A 341 13.63 -23.52 9.86
N ILE A 342 12.78 -23.18 8.89
CA ILE A 342 11.34 -23.40 8.90
C ILE A 342 10.93 -23.99 7.55
N SER A 343 10.14 -25.06 7.58
CA SER A 343 9.68 -25.78 6.39
C SER A 343 8.51 -25.06 5.70
N ASP A 344 8.26 -25.41 4.44
CA ASP A 344 7.12 -24.88 3.68
C ASP A 344 5.76 -25.25 4.32
N GLU A 345 5.63 -26.45 4.88
CA GLU A 345 4.41 -26.90 5.56
C GLU A 345 4.13 -26.07 6.83
N GLU A 346 5.17 -25.81 7.64
CA GLU A 346 5.07 -24.94 8.81
C GLU A 346 4.72 -23.50 8.42
N ILE A 347 5.34 -22.99 7.35
CA ILE A 347 5.05 -21.65 6.81
C ILE A 347 3.56 -21.52 6.43
N GLU A 348 3.03 -22.46 5.65
CA GLU A 348 1.64 -22.38 5.19
C GLU A 348 0.66 -22.55 6.34
N THR A 349 0.93 -23.46 7.29
CA THR A 349 0.15 -23.59 8.53
C THR A 349 0.09 -22.26 9.30
N VAL A 350 1.23 -21.59 9.46
CA VAL A 350 1.28 -20.28 10.14
C VAL A 350 0.47 -19.23 9.38
N LYS A 351 0.58 -19.18 8.05
CA LYS A 351 -0.19 -18.23 7.23
C LYS A 351 -1.69 -18.48 7.31
N GLU A 352 -2.15 -19.73 7.21
CA GLU A 352 -3.57 -20.10 7.30
C GLU A 352 -4.17 -19.70 8.65
N LEU A 353 -3.46 -19.96 9.75
CA LEU A 353 -3.90 -19.57 11.10
C LEU A 353 -3.88 -18.05 11.32
N ALA A 354 -2.98 -17.33 10.63
CA ALA A 354 -2.82 -15.89 10.79
C ALA A 354 -3.81 -15.09 9.93
N LYS A 355 -4.05 -15.48 8.66
CA LYS A 355 -4.89 -14.76 7.68
C LYS A 355 -6.21 -14.23 8.25
N PRO A 356 -7.10 -15.04 8.87
CA PRO A 356 -8.40 -14.56 9.34
C PRO A 356 -8.31 -13.64 10.56
N ARG A 357 -7.15 -13.56 11.21
CA ARG A 357 -6.94 -12.76 12.43
C ARG A 357 -6.11 -11.50 12.18
N LEU A 358 -5.63 -11.29 10.95
CA LEU A 358 -4.79 -10.15 10.58
C LEU A 358 -5.58 -8.84 10.69
N SER A 359 -5.16 -7.99 11.62
CA SER A 359 -5.67 -6.63 11.77
C SER A 359 -4.56 -5.60 11.53
N ARG A 360 -4.95 -4.38 11.14
CA ARG A 360 -3.98 -3.28 10.95
C ARG A 360 -3.18 -3.06 12.23
N ALA A 361 -1.87 -2.96 12.09
CA ALA A 361 -1.00 -2.72 13.23
C ALA A 361 -1.28 -1.34 13.84
N THR A 362 -1.58 -1.34 15.14
CA THR A 362 -1.75 -0.13 15.94
C THR A 362 -0.50 0.17 16.77
N VAL A 363 -0.27 1.44 17.00
CA VAL A 363 0.77 1.98 17.89
C VAL A 363 0.11 2.76 19.02
N HIS A 364 0.81 2.96 20.13
CA HIS A 364 0.35 3.93 21.13
C HIS A 364 0.71 5.33 20.66
N ASP A 365 -0.29 6.19 20.61
CA ASP A 365 -0.11 7.61 20.42
C ASP A 365 0.69 8.20 21.60
N PRO A 366 1.82 8.89 21.37
CA PRO A 366 2.65 9.44 22.45
C PRO A 366 1.95 10.53 23.28
N GLU A 367 0.99 11.25 22.70
CA GLU A 367 0.28 12.37 23.33
C GLU A 367 -1.01 11.90 24.01
N THR A 368 -1.77 11.04 23.33
CA THR A 368 -3.10 10.62 23.80
C THR A 368 -3.09 9.28 24.53
N GLY A 369 -2.02 8.49 24.38
CA GLY A 369 -1.88 7.14 24.94
C GLY A 369 -2.81 6.09 24.32
N LYS A 370 -3.69 6.48 23.39
CA LYS A 370 -4.65 5.59 22.72
C LYS A 370 -3.96 4.79 21.61
N LEU A 371 -4.52 3.62 21.30
CA LEU A 371 -4.09 2.85 20.14
C LEU A 371 -4.58 3.52 18.86
N THR A 372 -3.65 3.96 18.01
CA THR A 372 -3.93 4.58 16.72
C THR A 372 -3.18 3.87 15.60
N THR A 373 -3.61 4.07 14.36
CA THR A 373 -2.84 3.63 13.18
C THR A 373 -1.79 4.69 12.86
N ALA A 374 -0.61 4.28 12.39
CA ALA A 374 0.48 5.21 12.13
C ALA A 374 1.03 5.08 10.72
N HIS A 375 1.40 6.21 10.13
CA HIS A 375 2.00 6.28 8.80
C HIS A 375 3.36 5.57 8.75
N TYR A 376 4.09 5.52 9.87
CA TYR A 376 5.39 4.89 10.01
C TYR A 376 5.36 3.37 10.20
N ARG A 377 4.17 2.76 10.38
CA ARG A 377 4.00 1.30 10.48
C ARG A 377 2.77 0.84 9.68
N VAL A 378 3.02 0.40 8.45
CA VAL A 378 1.99 -0.06 7.52
C VAL A 378 2.12 -1.56 7.32
N SER A 379 1.41 -2.32 8.17
CA SER A 379 1.39 -3.78 8.16
C SER A 379 0.12 -4.30 8.81
N LYS A 380 -0.31 -5.51 8.46
CA LYS A 380 -1.24 -6.27 9.30
C LYS A 380 -0.48 -7.21 10.23
N ARG A 381 -0.93 -7.36 11.47
CA ARG A 381 -0.29 -8.24 12.46
C ARG A 381 -1.30 -9.13 13.17
N VAL A 382 -0.83 -10.28 13.63
CA VAL A 382 -1.52 -11.10 14.63
C VAL A 382 -0.56 -11.38 15.77
N SER A 383 -1.01 -11.07 16.98
CA SER A 383 -0.40 -11.54 18.21
C SER A 383 -1.52 -11.95 19.16
N PRO A 384 -1.55 -13.17 19.71
CA PRO A 384 -0.64 -14.29 19.49
C PRO A 384 -1.20 -15.39 18.56
N VAL A 385 -0.34 -15.94 17.68
CA VAL A 385 -0.59 -17.21 16.99
C VAL A 385 0.11 -18.32 17.75
N PHE A 386 -0.65 -19.28 18.29
CA PHE A 386 -0.12 -20.44 18.99
C PHE A 386 0.40 -21.44 17.96
N CYS A 387 1.68 -21.34 17.56
CA CYS A 387 2.31 -22.39 16.78
C CYS A 387 3.03 -23.35 17.74
N LEU A 388 2.37 -24.48 18.03
CA LEU A 388 2.67 -25.38 19.15
C LEU A 388 4.03 -26.09 19.06
N HIS A 389 4.73 -26.07 17.92
CA HIS A 389 5.84 -27.00 17.68
C HIS A 389 7.22 -26.42 17.39
N LEU A 390 7.39 -25.14 17.05
CA LEU A 390 8.64 -24.75 16.38
C LEU A 390 9.89 -24.57 17.25
N PHE A 391 9.81 -24.28 18.56
CA PHE A 391 11.03 -24.23 19.39
C PHE A 391 10.75 -24.59 20.85
N LEU A 392 11.19 -25.77 21.25
CA LEU A 392 11.28 -26.23 22.64
C LEU A 392 12.42 -25.48 23.37
N LEU A 393 12.16 -24.25 23.80
CA LEU A 393 12.95 -23.58 24.82
C LEU A 393 12.00 -22.87 25.80
N HIS A 394 12.21 -23.12 27.09
CA HIS A 394 11.51 -22.57 28.27
C HIS A 394 10.38 -21.57 27.96
N LYS A 395 9.14 -22.07 28.02
CA LYS A 395 7.91 -21.36 27.62
C LYS A 395 7.64 -20.02 28.32
N HIS A 396 8.33 -19.72 29.43
CA HIS A 396 8.07 -18.52 30.25
C HIS A 396 8.80 -17.25 29.80
N TYR A 397 9.96 -17.37 29.13
CA TYR A 397 10.84 -16.23 28.83
C TYR A 397 11.04 -15.98 27.33
N VAL A 398 10.18 -16.58 26.52
CA VAL A 398 10.17 -16.41 25.07
C VAL A 398 8.77 -15.98 24.66
N SER A 399 8.69 -14.91 23.88
CA SER A 399 7.41 -14.40 23.40
C SER A 399 6.73 -15.38 22.44
N LEU A 400 5.40 -15.25 22.35
CA LEU A 400 4.61 -15.91 21.32
C LEU A 400 4.98 -15.35 19.95
N PHE A 401 4.81 -16.16 18.90
CA PHE A 401 5.08 -15.71 17.54
C PHE A 401 4.16 -14.54 17.16
N GLN A 402 4.76 -13.45 16.71
CA GLN A 402 4.06 -12.34 16.09
C GLN A 402 4.19 -12.45 14.58
N VAL A 403 3.08 -12.73 13.90
CA VAL A 403 3.04 -12.79 12.44
C VAL A 403 2.70 -11.42 11.89
N ALA A 404 3.48 -10.95 10.91
CA ALA A 404 3.22 -9.72 10.19
C ALA A 404 3.16 -9.96 8.68
N ASN A 405 2.22 -9.27 8.04
CA ASN A 405 2.08 -9.23 6.60
C ASN A 405 2.21 -7.79 6.10
N TYR A 406 3.09 -7.59 5.12
CA TYR A 406 3.28 -6.33 4.43
C TYR A 406 2.90 -6.52 2.96
N GLY A 407 1.82 -5.85 2.55
CA GLY A 407 1.49 -5.66 1.15
C GLY A 407 2.41 -4.63 0.47
N VAL A 408 2.09 -4.25 -0.77
CA VAL A 408 2.83 -3.25 -1.53
C VAL A 408 2.88 -1.92 -0.77
N GLY A 409 4.08 -1.33 -0.68
CA GLY A 409 4.36 -0.12 0.11
C GLY A 409 4.28 -0.30 1.63
N GLY A 410 3.93 -1.49 2.12
CA GLY A 410 3.92 -1.81 3.54
C GLY A 410 5.33 -1.78 4.12
N GLN A 411 5.52 -1.05 5.22
CA GLN A 411 6.81 -0.84 5.87
C GLN A 411 6.72 -0.86 7.41
N TYR A 412 7.87 -0.89 8.06
CA TYR A 412 8.00 -0.49 9.46
C TYR A 412 9.27 0.34 9.62
N GLU A 413 9.10 1.62 9.94
CA GLU A 413 10.21 2.57 10.10
C GLU A 413 11.22 2.19 11.20
N PRO A 414 12.41 2.82 11.21
CA PRO A 414 13.48 2.54 12.17
C PRO A 414 13.01 2.52 13.63
N HIS A 415 13.21 1.40 14.31
CA HIS A 415 12.83 1.19 15.69
C HIS A 415 13.81 0.26 16.43
N PHE A 416 13.59 0.15 17.74
CA PHE A 416 14.25 -0.82 18.60
C PHE A 416 13.26 -1.88 19.06
N ASP A 417 13.75 -3.10 19.22
CA ASP A 417 12.96 -4.18 19.80
C ASP A 417 13.04 -4.21 21.33
N PHE A 418 14.04 -3.56 21.92
CA PHE A 418 14.21 -3.44 23.38
C PHE A 418 13.55 -2.18 23.93
N ALA A 419 13.24 -2.18 25.22
CA ALA A 419 12.76 -0.98 25.94
C ALA A 419 13.95 -0.09 26.32
N ARG A 420 13.82 1.21 26.06
CA ARG A 420 14.86 2.21 26.35
C ARG A 420 14.85 2.61 27.83
N ALA A 421 15.92 3.27 28.29
CA ALA A 421 16.05 3.72 29.68
C ALA A 421 14.91 4.64 30.15
N ASN A 422 14.29 5.38 29.22
CA ASN A 422 13.13 6.24 29.48
C ASN A 422 11.77 5.49 29.40
N GLU A 423 11.78 4.16 29.24
CA GLU A 423 10.60 3.29 29.16
C GLU A 423 10.63 2.20 30.26
N PRO A 424 10.79 2.55 31.55
CA PRO A 424 11.12 1.61 32.61
C PRO A 424 10.02 0.56 32.89
N ASP A 425 8.77 0.84 32.53
CA ASP A 425 7.63 -0.04 32.83
C ASP A 425 7.28 -1.02 31.69
N ALA A 426 7.95 -0.94 30.53
CA ALA A 426 7.55 -1.64 29.29
C ALA A 426 7.38 -3.18 29.41
N PHE A 427 8.11 -3.83 30.32
CA PHE A 427 8.03 -5.29 30.55
C PHE A 427 7.75 -5.66 32.01
N LYS A 428 7.35 -4.69 32.83
CA LYS A 428 7.20 -4.88 34.28
C LYS A 428 6.06 -5.84 34.62
N GLU A 429 4.92 -5.72 33.93
CA GLU A 429 3.76 -6.61 34.11
C GLU A 429 4.02 -8.04 33.63
N LEU A 430 4.82 -8.21 32.57
CA LEU A 430 5.19 -9.51 32.04
C LEU A 430 6.16 -10.25 32.97
N GLY A 431 6.94 -9.51 33.76
CA GLY A 431 7.92 -10.11 34.68
C GLY A 431 9.01 -10.93 33.95
N THR A 432 9.19 -10.73 32.65
CA THR A 432 10.16 -11.44 31.80
C THR A 432 11.45 -10.65 31.58
N GLY A 433 11.45 -9.35 31.89
CA GLY A 433 12.58 -8.46 31.63
C GLY A 433 12.67 -8.01 30.17
N ASN A 434 13.71 -7.24 29.84
CA ASN A 434 13.89 -6.65 28.51
C ASN A 434 14.15 -7.73 27.42
N ARG A 435 13.89 -7.39 26.16
CA ARG A 435 14.05 -8.30 25.02
C ARG A 435 15.52 -8.37 24.61
N ILE A 436 16.17 -9.46 24.97
CA ILE A 436 17.61 -9.66 24.79
C ILE A 436 18.01 -9.90 23.33
N ALA A 437 17.13 -10.53 22.54
CA ALA A 437 17.42 -10.88 21.15
C ALA A 437 16.14 -11.05 20.33
N THR A 438 16.28 -10.92 19.01
CA THR A 438 15.19 -11.07 18.05
C THR A 438 15.51 -12.18 17.06
N TRP A 439 14.50 -13.03 16.82
CA TRP A 439 14.43 -13.90 15.64
C TRP A 439 13.36 -13.38 14.69
N LEU A 440 13.77 -13.11 13.46
CA LEU A 440 12.89 -12.71 12.37
C LEU A 440 12.86 -13.82 11.31
N PHE A 441 11.76 -14.56 11.22
CA PHE A 441 11.55 -15.61 10.22
C PHE A 441 10.97 -15.01 8.94
N TYR A 442 11.54 -15.33 7.79
CA TYR A 442 11.01 -14.98 6.46
C TYR A 442 10.19 -16.13 5.89
N MET A 443 8.90 -15.88 5.68
CA MET A 443 7.91 -16.88 5.26
C MET A 443 7.43 -16.70 3.81
N SER A 444 8.06 -15.78 3.08
CA SER A 444 7.82 -15.55 1.66
C SER A 444 9.08 -15.01 0.99
N ASP A 445 9.24 -15.29 -0.29
CA ASP A 445 10.16 -14.57 -1.15
C ASP A 445 9.50 -13.27 -1.61
N VAL A 446 10.28 -12.20 -1.68
CA VAL A 446 9.82 -10.87 -2.11
C VAL A 446 10.57 -10.52 -3.39
N SER A 447 9.83 -10.17 -4.45
CA SER A 447 10.41 -9.96 -5.77
C SER A 447 11.27 -8.70 -5.84
N ALA A 448 10.82 -7.61 -5.21
CA ALA A 448 11.59 -6.38 -5.09
C ALA A 448 11.25 -5.63 -3.80
N GLY A 449 12.24 -4.98 -3.21
CA GLY A 449 12.11 -4.25 -1.96
C GLY A 449 11.94 -5.14 -0.72
N GLY A 450 11.41 -4.58 0.37
CA GLY A 450 11.09 -5.35 1.58
C GLY A 450 12.29 -5.80 2.41
N ALA A 451 13.49 -5.28 2.20
CA ALA A 451 14.67 -5.59 3.02
C ALA A 451 14.47 -5.25 4.51
N THR A 452 15.17 -5.95 5.39
CA THR A 452 15.37 -5.50 6.77
C THR A 452 16.70 -4.79 6.84
N VAL A 453 16.69 -3.52 7.22
CA VAL A 453 17.87 -2.65 7.17
C VAL A 453 18.23 -2.14 8.55
N PHE A 454 19.51 -1.89 8.78
CA PHE A 454 20.05 -1.37 10.04
C PHE A 454 20.77 -0.04 9.77
N PRO A 455 20.04 1.11 9.86
CA PRO A 455 20.55 2.41 9.42
C PRO A 455 21.86 2.87 10.05
N GLU A 456 22.08 2.56 11.34
CA GLU A 456 23.29 2.98 12.07
C GLU A 456 24.56 2.33 11.54
N VAL A 457 24.48 1.05 11.16
CA VAL A 457 25.64 0.28 10.69
C VAL A 457 25.69 0.10 9.17
N GLY A 458 24.65 0.54 8.46
CA GLY A 458 24.59 0.43 7.00
C GLY A 458 24.40 -0.99 6.48
N ALA A 459 23.84 -1.90 7.29
CA ALA A 459 23.59 -3.29 6.92
C ALA A 459 22.20 -3.46 6.27
N SER A 460 22.07 -4.44 5.38
CA SER A 460 20.81 -4.75 4.69
C SER A 460 20.68 -6.25 4.49
N VAL A 461 19.52 -6.79 4.86
CA VAL A 461 19.25 -8.22 4.88
C VAL A 461 17.99 -8.48 4.07
N TRP A 462 18.16 -9.10 2.90
CA TRP A 462 17.05 -9.32 1.97
C TRP A 462 16.18 -10.52 2.39
N PRO A 463 14.85 -10.47 2.17
CA PRO A 463 13.96 -11.58 2.49
C PRO A 463 14.28 -12.82 1.66
N ARG A 464 14.32 -13.98 2.31
CA ARG A 464 14.45 -15.28 1.66
C ARG A 464 13.59 -16.29 2.39
N LYS A 465 12.62 -16.89 1.70
CA LYS A 465 11.68 -17.84 2.31
C LYS A 465 12.43 -18.99 2.99
N GLY A 466 11.93 -19.42 4.14
CA GLY A 466 12.50 -20.54 4.92
C GLY A 466 13.72 -20.16 5.76
N THR A 467 14.17 -18.90 5.70
CA THR A 467 15.30 -18.41 6.49
C THR A 467 14.84 -17.64 7.73
N ALA A 468 15.71 -17.54 8.73
CA ALA A 468 15.51 -16.62 9.84
C ALA A 468 16.77 -15.81 10.10
N VAL A 469 16.60 -14.60 10.59
CA VAL A 469 17.70 -13.71 10.93
C VAL A 469 17.66 -13.40 12.41
N PHE A 470 18.84 -13.42 13.02
CA PHE A 470 19.04 -13.31 14.45
C PHE A 470 20.05 -12.22 14.77
N TRP A 471 19.72 -11.41 15.77
CA TRP A 471 20.64 -10.46 16.39
C TRP A 471 20.31 -10.30 17.88
N TYR A 472 21.29 -9.86 18.66
CA TYR A 472 21.08 -9.44 20.03
C TYR A 472 20.69 -7.98 20.07
N ASN A 473 19.66 -7.64 20.85
CA ASN A 473 19.19 -6.26 21.04
C ASN A 473 19.90 -5.56 22.20
N LEU A 474 20.44 -6.34 23.14
CA LEU A 474 21.12 -5.85 24.33
C LEU A 474 22.58 -6.32 24.33
N PHE A 475 23.48 -5.52 24.87
CA PHE A 475 24.82 -5.96 25.27
C PHE A 475 24.75 -6.99 26.42
N PRO A 476 25.83 -7.75 26.71
CA PRO A 476 25.87 -8.62 27.88
C PRO A 476 25.67 -7.86 29.20
N SER A 477 26.00 -6.56 29.28
CA SER A 477 25.68 -5.69 30.42
C SER A 477 24.17 -5.55 30.68
N GLY A 478 23.33 -5.85 29.68
CA GLY A 478 21.88 -5.61 29.70
C GLY A 478 21.48 -4.26 29.09
N GLU A 479 22.44 -3.39 28.76
CA GLU A 479 22.18 -2.13 28.08
C GLU A 479 21.75 -2.35 26.63
N GLY A 480 20.91 -1.45 26.12
CA GLY A 480 20.39 -1.50 24.76
C GLY A 480 21.45 -1.19 23.71
N ASP A 481 21.63 -2.08 22.75
CA ASP A 481 22.56 -1.87 21.65
C ASP A 481 21.92 -0.98 20.57
N TYR A 482 22.23 0.32 20.60
CA TYR A 482 21.68 1.30 19.64
C TYR A 482 22.07 1.02 18.18
N SER A 483 23.11 0.22 17.93
CA SER A 483 23.50 -0.19 16.58
C SER A 483 22.51 -1.18 15.94
N THR A 484 21.59 -1.72 16.75
CA THR A 484 20.53 -2.67 16.31
C THR A 484 19.24 -1.97 15.89
N ARG A 485 19.23 -0.63 15.83
CA ARG A 485 18.12 0.13 15.25
C ARG A 485 17.87 -0.38 13.84
N HIS A 486 16.65 -0.84 13.58
CA HIS A 486 16.34 -1.52 12.33
C HIS A 486 14.96 -1.16 11.82
N ALA A 487 14.76 -1.38 10.52
CA ALA A 487 13.52 -1.09 9.82
C ALA A 487 13.20 -2.19 8.81
N ALA A 488 11.92 -2.31 8.48
CA ALA A 488 11.47 -3.07 7.32
C ALA A 488 11.17 -2.08 6.19
N CYS A 489 11.99 -2.11 5.14
CA CYS A 489 11.79 -1.33 3.93
C CYS A 489 10.42 -1.61 3.30
N PRO A 490 9.82 -0.65 2.58
CA PRO A 490 8.57 -0.85 1.87
C PRO A 490 8.71 -2.00 0.86
N VAL A 491 7.69 -2.85 0.76
CA VAL A 491 7.67 -3.88 -0.30
C VAL A 491 7.37 -3.21 -1.63
N LEU A 492 8.30 -3.28 -2.59
CA LEU A 492 8.10 -2.69 -3.92
C LEU A 492 7.27 -3.60 -4.82
N VAL A 493 7.65 -4.88 -4.92
CA VAL A 493 6.90 -5.89 -5.68
C VAL A 493 6.85 -7.19 -4.88
N GLY A 494 5.64 -7.72 -4.70
CA GLY A 494 5.37 -8.99 -4.04
C GLY A 494 4.64 -8.83 -2.72
N ASN A 495 4.83 -9.80 -1.82
CA ASN A 495 4.12 -9.88 -0.55
C ASN A 495 5.09 -10.40 0.52
N LYS A 496 5.31 -9.64 1.60
CA LYS A 496 6.26 -10.01 2.66
C LYS A 496 5.51 -10.57 3.86
N TRP A 497 5.73 -11.85 4.15
CA TRP A 497 5.32 -12.51 5.38
C TRP A 497 6.52 -12.74 6.27
N VAL A 498 6.43 -12.25 7.50
CA VAL A 498 7.46 -12.49 8.51
C VAL A 498 6.85 -12.87 9.84
N SER A 499 7.63 -13.56 10.66
CA SER A 499 7.27 -13.86 12.03
C SER A 499 8.38 -13.42 12.97
N ASN A 500 8.04 -12.58 13.95
CA ASN A 500 8.94 -12.17 15.01
C ASN A 500 8.81 -13.07 16.21
N LYS A 501 9.95 -13.40 16.82
CA LYS A 501 10.05 -14.08 18.10
C LYS A 501 11.14 -13.42 18.93
N TRP A 502 10.72 -12.74 19.98
CA TRP A 502 11.62 -12.10 20.93
C TRP A 502 11.95 -13.03 22.09
N LEU A 503 13.23 -13.06 22.45
CA LEU A 503 13.72 -13.69 23.67
C LEU A 503 13.88 -12.63 24.74
N HIS A 504 13.51 -12.94 25.98
CA HIS A 504 13.68 -12.04 27.12
C HIS A 504 14.93 -12.39 27.93
N GLU A 505 15.43 -11.43 28.69
CA GLU A 505 16.67 -11.54 29.47
C GLU A 505 16.58 -12.53 30.64
N ARG A 506 15.43 -12.61 31.32
CA ARG A 506 15.27 -13.52 32.46
C ARG A 506 15.27 -14.97 31.98
N GLY A 507 15.85 -15.87 32.77
CA GLY A 507 16.03 -17.28 32.40
C GLY A 507 17.20 -17.54 31.43
N GLN A 508 18.01 -16.52 31.11
CA GLN A 508 19.22 -16.65 30.28
C GLN A 508 20.53 -16.46 31.07
N GLU A 509 20.48 -16.35 32.40
CA GLU A 509 21.58 -15.95 33.28
C GLU A 509 22.81 -16.88 33.13
N PHE A 510 22.57 -18.18 32.93
CA PHE A 510 23.63 -19.18 32.75
C PHE A 510 24.03 -19.41 31.30
N ARG A 511 23.26 -18.89 30.33
CA ARG A 511 23.51 -19.05 28.89
C ARG A 511 24.20 -17.83 28.29
N ARG A 512 23.96 -16.66 28.86
CA ARG A 512 24.58 -15.40 28.50
C ARG A 512 24.93 -14.63 29.78
N PRO A 513 26.09 -14.92 30.40
CA PRO A 513 26.54 -14.23 31.60
C PRO A 513 26.68 -12.72 31.36
N CYS A 514 26.33 -11.91 32.34
CA CYS A 514 26.44 -10.45 32.23
C CYS A 514 27.89 -9.98 32.38
N THR A 515 28.25 -8.92 31.67
CA THR A 515 29.50 -8.17 31.84
C THR A 515 29.24 -6.88 32.63
N LEU A 516 30.28 -6.21 33.13
CA LEU A 516 30.11 -4.98 33.93
C LEU A 516 29.93 -3.74 33.04
N SER A 517 30.28 -3.81 31.75
CA SER A 517 30.09 -2.72 30.78
C SER A 517 29.90 -3.24 29.35
N GLU A 518 29.50 -2.35 28.43
CA GLU A 518 29.35 -2.66 26.99
C GLU A 518 30.68 -2.99 26.28
N LEU A 519 31.81 -2.56 26.83
CA LEU A 519 33.15 -2.65 26.22
C LEU A 519 33.95 -3.89 26.66
N GLU A 520 33.47 -4.58 27.70
CA GLU A 520 33.98 -5.85 28.20
C GLU A 520 33.32 -7.04 27.49
#